data_AF-A0A3D2IHK8-F1
#
_entry.id   AF-A0A3D2IHK8-F1
#
_cell.length_a   1.000
_cell.length_b   1.000
_cell.length_c   1.000
_cell.angle_alpha   90.00
_cell.angle_beta   90.00
_cell.angle_gamma   90.00
#
_symmetry.space_group_name_H-M   'P 1'
#
loop_
_entity.id
_entity.type
_entity.pdbx_description
1 polymer ?
#
loop_
_entity_poly.entity_id
_entity_poly.type
_entity_poly.pdbx_seq_one_letter_code
_entity_poly.pdbx_strand_id
1 'polypeptide(L)'
;MSKYDYVPEPALVKGNHDFASLTRLVTDINLRPTPKGWYLAMIGANSLLAVLGIAVGYLIWEGTGVWGLNNPVGWGWAIINFVWWVGIGHAGTLISAVLFLFRQDWRTAINRFSEAMTIFAVMCAGVFPAIHVGRIWVIYWVFPVPNQMAMWPNFNSPLLWDVFAVSTYFTVSFLFW
;
A
#
# COMPACT_ATOMS: atom_id res chain seq x y z
N MET A 1 -21.87 21.96 42.49
CA MET A 1 -22.23 20.55 42.19
C MET A 1 -21.96 20.35 40.70
N SER A 2 -20.93 19.57 40.35
CA SER A 2 -20.60 19.31 38.93
C SER A 2 -21.75 18.51 38.31
N LYS A 3 -22.27 18.97 37.17
CA LYS A 3 -23.42 18.39 36.46
C LYS A 3 -23.04 17.24 35.53
N TYR A 4 -21.80 16.77 35.62
CA TYR A 4 -21.20 15.77 34.74
C TYR A 4 -20.64 14.63 35.59
N ASP A 5 -21.26 13.46 35.46
CA ASP A 5 -20.70 12.20 35.95
C ASP A 5 -19.72 11.67 34.92
N TYR A 6 -18.47 11.50 35.31
CA TYR A 6 -17.46 10.86 34.47
C TYR A 6 -17.78 9.37 34.39
N VAL A 7 -18.18 8.90 33.21
CA VAL A 7 -18.30 7.47 32.91
C VAL A 7 -16.90 6.96 32.52
N PRO A 8 -16.29 6.03 33.27
CA PRO A 8 -14.99 5.50 32.92
C PRO A 8 -15.04 4.78 31.57
N GLU A 9 -14.05 5.04 30.73
CA GLU A 9 -13.90 4.31 29.47
C GLU A 9 -13.58 2.83 29.76
N PRO A 10 -14.13 1.89 28.97
CA PRO A 10 -13.81 0.48 29.13
C PRO A 10 -12.32 0.23 28.85
N ALA A 11 -11.70 -0.64 29.63
CA ALA A 11 -10.30 -1.01 29.43
C ALA A 11 -10.09 -1.62 28.04
N LEU A 12 -9.14 -1.07 27.28
CA LEU A 12 -8.79 -1.52 25.92
C LEU A 12 -8.13 -2.90 25.91
N VAL A 13 -7.31 -3.18 26.93
CA VAL A 13 -6.66 -4.48 27.12
C VAL A 13 -7.52 -5.30 28.07
N LYS A 14 -8.03 -6.44 27.59
CA LYS A 14 -8.79 -7.38 28.39
C LYS A 14 -7.86 -8.43 28.99
N GLY A 15 -8.09 -8.80 30.25
CA GLY A 15 -7.28 -9.77 30.98
C GLY A 15 -6.16 -9.13 31.81
N ASN A 16 -5.58 -9.92 32.72
CA ASN A 16 -4.50 -9.46 33.61
C ASN A 16 -3.15 -9.67 32.92
N HIS A 17 -2.70 -8.66 32.18
CA HIS A 17 -1.42 -8.69 31.46
C HIS A 17 -0.40 -7.74 32.10
N ASP A 18 0.81 -8.26 32.32
CA ASP A 18 2.02 -7.47 32.60
C ASP A 18 2.86 -7.26 31.32
N PHE A 19 3.90 -6.42 31.37
CA PHE A 19 4.76 -6.18 30.20
C PHE A 19 5.41 -7.47 29.68
N ALA A 20 5.84 -8.37 30.56
CA ALA A 20 6.48 -9.62 30.17
C ALA A 20 5.53 -10.59 29.46
N SER A 21 4.26 -10.65 29.86
CA SER A 21 3.25 -11.47 29.17
C SER A 21 2.87 -10.89 27.81
N LEU A 22 2.77 -9.56 27.67
CA LEU A 22 2.51 -8.92 26.37
C LEU A 22 3.66 -9.17 25.39
N THR A 23 4.91 -8.98 25.83
CA THR A 23 6.08 -9.28 24.99
C THR A 23 6.06 -10.74 24.54
N ARG A 24 5.85 -11.69 25.47
CA ARG A 24 5.76 -13.11 25.14
C ARG A 24 4.66 -13.39 24.12
N LEU A 25 3.46 -12.83 24.31
CA LEU A 25 2.32 -13.04 23.42
C LEU A 25 2.62 -12.60 21.98
N VAL A 26 3.28 -11.45 21.80
CA VAL A 26 3.65 -10.94 20.47
C VAL A 26 4.81 -11.74 19.88
N THR A 27 5.84 -12.04 20.67
CA THR A 27 7.03 -12.76 20.17
C THR A 27 6.76 -14.23 19.88
N ASP A 28 5.83 -14.86 20.60
CA ASP A 28 5.49 -16.28 20.43
C ASP A 28 5.03 -16.59 19.00
N ILE A 29 4.35 -15.63 18.35
CA ILE A 29 3.91 -15.75 16.95
C ILE A 29 5.09 -16.06 16.02
N ASN A 30 6.25 -15.44 16.26
CA ASN A 30 7.45 -15.59 15.44
C ASN A 30 8.36 -16.73 15.92
N LEU A 31 8.28 -17.12 17.19
CA LEU A 31 9.15 -18.15 17.79
C LEU A 31 8.61 -19.57 17.61
N ARG A 32 7.28 -19.73 17.52
CA ARG A 32 6.66 -21.05 17.30
C ARG A 32 6.90 -21.56 15.87
N PRO A 33 6.94 -22.89 15.66
CA PRO A 33 7.01 -23.46 14.32
C PRO A 33 5.87 -22.93 13.44
N THR A 34 6.23 -22.51 12.22
CA THR A 34 5.27 -21.94 11.26
C THR A 34 4.13 -22.94 10.99
N PRO A 35 2.86 -22.56 11.20
CA PRO A 35 1.74 -23.48 11.02
C PRO A 35 1.59 -23.85 9.55
N LYS A 36 1.17 -25.09 9.27
CA LYS A 36 0.97 -25.60 7.90
C LYS A 36 0.04 -24.73 7.05
N GLY A 37 -0.98 -24.14 7.68
CA GLY A 37 -1.90 -23.21 7.01
C GLY A 37 -1.23 -21.95 6.45
N TRP A 38 -0.17 -21.47 7.10
CA TRP A 38 0.61 -20.32 6.61
C TRP A 38 1.33 -20.67 5.30
N TYR A 39 1.92 -21.86 5.22
CA TYR A 39 2.55 -22.33 3.97
C TYR A 39 1.55 -22.48 2.83
N LEU A 40 0.36 -23.04 3.12
CA LEU A 40 -0.70 -23.15 2.10
C LEU A 40 -1.16 -21.77 1.60
N ALA A 41 -1.37 -20.81 2.50
CA ALA A 41 -1.71 -19.44 2.14
C ALA A 41 -0.59 -18.78 1.31
N MET A 42 0.67 -18.99 1.69
CA MET A 42 1.82 -18.41 1.01
C MET A 42 2.01 -19.02 -0.39
N ILE A 43 1.82 -20.33 -0.55
CA ILE A 43 1.83 -20.98 -1.87
C ILE A 43 0.72 -20.42 -2.75
N GLY A 44 -0.50 -20.25 -2.22
CA GLY A 44 -1.62 -19.65 -2.94
C GLY A 44 -1.37 -18.18 -3.33
N ALA A 45 -0.82 -17.37 -2.44
CA ALA A 45 -0.48 -15.98 -2.73
C ALA A 45 0.62 -15.87 -3.80
N ASN A 46 1.68 -16.69 -3.69
CA ASN A 46 2.78 -16.67 -4.64
C ASN A 46 2.40 -17.24 -6.01
N SER A 47 1.47 -18.20 -6.09
CA SER A 47 0.98 -18.69 -7.38
C SER A 47 0.19 -17.60 -8.12
N LEU A 48 -0.65 -16.83 -7.42
CA LEU A 48 -1.33 -15.67 -8.01
C LEU A 48 -0.35 -14.57 -8.42
N LEU A 49 0.69 -14.32 -7.62
CA LEU A 49 1.76 -13.39 -7.98
C LEU A 49 2.52 -13.86 -9.24
N ALA A 50 2.77 -15.16 -9.38
CA ALA A 50 3.39 -15.72 -10.58
C ALA A 50 2.49 -15.54 -11.82
N VAL A 51 1.18 -15.74 -11.68
CA VAL A 51 0.21 -15.46 -12.75
C VAL A 51 0.25 -13.98 -13.14
N LEU A 52 0.30 -13.07 -12.16
CA LEU A 52 0.45 -11.64 -12.43
C LEU A 52 1.76 -11.35 -13.20
N GLY A 53 2.88 -11.94 -12.79
CA GLY A 53 4.17 -11.78 -13.47
C GLY A 53 4.15 -12.26 -14.92
N ILE A 54 3.52 -13.42 -15.18
CA ILE A 54 3.33 -13.95 -16.53
C ILE A 54 2.44 -13.02 -17.37
N ALA A 55 1.32 -12.56 -16.80
CA ALA A 55 0.40 -11.65 -17.49
C ALA A 55 1.05 -10.30 -17.83
N VAL A 56 1.87 -9.75 -16.93
CA VAL A 56 2.65 -8.53 -17.19
C VAL A 56 3.71 -8.78 -18.26
N GLY A 57 4.39 -9.92 -18.24
CA GLY A 57 5.35 -10.30 -19.30
C GLY A 57 4.68 -10.37 -20.67
N TYR A 58 3.50 -11.00 -20.75
CA TYR A 58 2.70 -11.06 -21.98
C TYR A 58 2.23 -9.67 -22.43
N LEU A 59 1.78 -8.82 -21.50
CA LEU A 59 1.40 -7.43 -21.78
C LEU A 59 2.53 -6.61 -22.39
N ILE A 60 3.76 -6.76 -21.87
CA ILE A 60 4.93 -6.03 -22.38
C ILE A 60 5.32 -6.55 -23.77
N TRP A 61 5.14 -7.85 -24.03
CA TRP A 61 5.47 -8.47 -25.31
C TRP A 61 4.47 -8.13 -26.42
N GLU A 62 3.16 -8.28 -26.15
CA GLU A 62 2.10 -8.09 -27.14
C GLU A 62 1.61 -6.62 -27.21
N GLY A 63 1.73 -5.88 -26.10
CA GLY A 63 1.31 -4.49 -25.97
C GLY A 63 -0.05 -4.30 -25.27
N THR A 64 -0.39 -3.03 -25.02
CA THR A 64 -1.57 -2.63 -24.22
C THR A 64 -2.92 -2.97 -24.86
N GLY A 65 -2.94 -3.42 -26.12
CA GLY A 65 -4.17 -3.85 -26.81
C GLY A 65 -4.82 -5.08 -26.18
N VAL A 66 -4.05 -5.92 -25.48
CA VAL A 66 -4.55 -7.12 -24.78
C VAL A 66 -5.58 -6.79 -23.69
N TRP A 67 -5.59 -5.56 -23.19
CA TRP A 67 -6.53 -5.14 -22.14
C TRP A 67 -7.97 -4.95 -22.63
N GLY A 68 -8.22 -5.00 -23.94
CA GLY A 68 -9.55 -4.76 -24.50
C GLY A 68 -10.00 -3.30 -24.35
N LEU A 69 -9.05 -2.37 -24.29
CA LEU A 69 -9.33 -0.94 -24.36
C LEU A 69 -9.87 -0.59 -25.74
N ASN A 70 -10.74 0.42 -25.82
CA ASN A 70 -11.30 0.90 -27.08
C ASN A 70 -11.13 2.41 -27.18
N ASN A 71 -11.24 2.99 -28.37
CA ASN A 71 -11.42 4.42 -28.52
C ASN A 71 -12.93 4.72 -28.51
N PRO A 72 -13.46 5.48 -27.54
CA PRO A 72 -12.80 6.52 -26.73
C PRO A 72 -12.36 6.12 -25.30
N VAL A 73 -12.64 4.90 -24.84
CA VAL A 73 -12.31 4.44 -23.47
C VAL A 73 -10.88 3.92 -23.38
N GLY A 74 -9.92 4.86 -23.34
CA GLY A 74 -8.48 4.55 -23.24
C GLY A 74 -8.02 4.10 -21.84
N TRP A 75 -8.84 4.28 -20.81
CA TRP A 75 -8.56 3.85 -19.44
C TRP A 75 -9.62 2.86 -18.97
N GLY A 76 -9.16 1.78 -18.33
CA GLY A 76 -10.03 0.72 -17.82
C GLY A 76 -9.48 0.15 -16.53
N TRP A 77 -9.41 -1.17 -16.45
CA TRP A 77 -9.12 -1.91 -15.22
C TRP A 77 -7.83 -1.47 -14.49
N ALA A 78 -6.77 -1.05 -15.17
CA ALA A 78 -5.57 -0.65 -14.44
C ALA A 78 -5.68 0.66 -13.70
N ILE A 79 -6.32 1.69 -14.27
CA ILE A 79 -6.54 2.94 -13.53
C ILE A 79 -7.56 2.70 -12.41
N ILE A 80 -8.58 1.88 -12.66
CA ILE A 80 -9.54 1.48 -11.63
C ILE A 80 -8.82 0.80 -10.46
N ASN A 81 -7.99 -0.20 -10.75
CA ASN A 81 -7.23 -0.93 -9.74
C ASN A 81 -6.16 -0.05 -9.07
N PHE A 82 -5.51 0.84 -9.82
CA PHE A 82 -4.56 1.82 -9.27
C PHE A 82 -5.22 2.65 -8.16
N VAL A 83 -6.33 3.32 -8.48
CA VAL A 83 -7.05 4.16 -7.51
C VAL A 83 -7.61 3.33 -6.36
N TRP A 84 -8.08 2.12 -6.64
CA TRP A 84 -8.58 1.20 -5.61
C TRP A 84 -7.49 0.82 -4.60
N TRP A 85 -6.30 0.43 -5.07
CA TRP A 85 -5.17 0.09 -4.20
C TRP A 85 -4.63 1.29 -3.42
N VAL A 86 -4.55 2.47 -4.04
CA VAL A 86 -4.21 3.72 -3.33
C VAL A 86 -5.23 4.00 -2.22
N GLY A 87 -6.52 3.83 -2.50
CA GLY A 87 -7.61 3.98 -1.54
C GLY A 87 -7.46 3.08 -0.32
N ILE A 88 -7.10 1.80 -0.52
CA ILE A 88 -6.81 0.87 0.59
C ILE A 88 -5.63 1.37 1.42
N GLY A 89 -4.58 1.87 0.78
CA GLY A 89 -3.40 2.40 1.47
C GLY A 89 -3.74 3.54 2.43
N HIS A 90 -4.67 4.42 2.09
CA HIS A 90 -5.04 5.57 2.92
C HIS A 90 -5.64 5.19 4.27
N ALA A 91 -6.35 4.06 4.36
CA ALA A 91 -6.90 3.60 5.63
C ALA A 91 -5.80 3.36 6.67
N GLY A 92 -4.65 2.82 6.25
CA GLY A 92 -3.56 2.53 7.18
C GLY A 92 -2.84 3.77 7.71
N THR A 93 -2.63 4.78 6.86
CA THR A 93 -2.03 6.06 7.31
C THR A 93 -2.97 6.92 8.15
N LEU A 94 -4.29 6.82 7.94
CA LEU A 94 -5.27 7.43 8.83
C LEU A 94 -5.17 6.82 10.23
N ILE A 95 -5.13 5.48 10.31
CA ILE A 95 -5.00 4.78 11.59
C ILE A 95 -3.69 5.16 12.29
N SER A 96 -2.59 5.25 11.56
CA SER A 96 -1.29 5.46 12.19
C SER A 96 -0.97 6.91 12.55
N ALA A 97 -1.31 7.87 11.70
CA ALA A 97 -0.99 9.29 11.90
C ALA A 97 -2.18 10.09 12.46
N VAL A 98 -3.36 9.98 11.86
CA VAL A 98 -4.51 10.82 12.25
C VAL A 98 -5.03 10.44 13.63
N LEU A 99 -5.22 9.16 13.92
CA LEU A 99 -5.64 8.71 15.25
C LEU A 99 -4.59 9.04 16.33
N PHE A 100 -3.31 9.09 15.95
CA PHE A 100 -2.26 9.54 16.87
C PHE A 100 -2.42 11.02 17.23
N LEU A 101 -2.70 11.89 16.25
CA LEU A 101 -2.96 13.31 16.50
C LEU A 101 -4.17 13.52 17.42
N PHE A 102 -5.21 12.70 17.27
CA PHE A 102 -6.40 12.71 18.15
C PHE A 102 -6.21 11.95 19.47
N ARG A 103 -4.98 11.48 19.77
CA ARG A 103 -4.62 10.76 20.99
C ARG A 103 -5.56 9.58 21.28
N GLN A 104 -5.91 8.84 20.24
CA GLN A 104 -6.75 7.67 20.34
C GLN A 104 -5.88 6.44 20.68
N ASP A 105 -5.95 5.96 21.92
CA ASP A 105 -5.04 4.92 22.42
C ASP A 105 -5.31 3.53 21.81
N TRP A 106 -6.54 3.27 21.35
CA TRP A 106 -6.94 1.99 20.75
C TRP A 106 -6.20 1.64 19.45
N ARG A 107 -5.66 2.65 18.75
CA ARG A 107 -4.84 2.45 17.55
C ARG A 107 -3.61 1.58 17.82
N THR A 108 -3.10 1.59 19.05
CA THR A 108 -1.83 0.96 19.44
C THR A 108 -1.80 -0.54 19.11
N ALA A 109 -2.95 -1.21 19.21
CA ALA A 109 -3.07 -2.64 18.92
C ALA A 109 -3.05 -2.98 17.42
N ILE A 110 -3.31 -2.01 16.54
CA ILE A 110 -3.51 -2.24 15.09
C ILE A 110 -2.51 -1.51 14.19
N ASN A 111 -1.84 -0.46 14.69
CA ASN A 111 -0.95 0.41 13.91
C ASN A 111 0.06 -0.35 13.05
N ARG A 112 0.73 -1.35 13.64
CA ARG A 112 1.80 -2.08 12.95
C ARG A 112 1.29 -2.86 11.74
N PHE A 113 0.07 -3.41 11.82
CA PHE A 113 -0.58 -4.13 10.72
C PHE A 113 -1.13 -3.15 9.67
N SER A 114 -1.68 -2.02 10.11
CA SER A 114 -2.25 -1.02 9.20
C SER A 114 -1.17 -0.33 8.36
N GLU A 115 0.00 -0.06 8.94
CA GLU A 115 1.15 0.50 8.23
C GLU A 115 1.76 -0.51 7.23
N ALA A 116 1.89 -1.78 7.63
CA ALA A 116 2.34 -2.84 6.71
C ALA A 116 1.36 -3.00 5.53
N MET A 117 0.05 -2.96 5.80
CA MET A 117 -1.00 -2.97 4.77
C MET A 117 -0.84 -1.80 3.79
N THR A 118 -0.57 -0.59 4.29
CA THR A 118 -0.31 0.58 3.42
C THR A 118 0.88 0.32 2.50
N ILE A 119 2.01 -0.15 3.02
CA ILE A 119 3.22 -0.38 2.22
C ILE A 119 2.92 -1.36 1.07
N PHE A 120 2.30 -2.51 1.37
CA PHE A 120 1.97 -3.49 0.34
C PHE A 120 0.90 -2.99 -0.65
N ALA A 121 -0.12 -2.26 -0.17
CA ALA A 121 -1.13 -1.68 -1.05
C ALA A 121 -0.54 -0.66 -2.02
N VAL A 122 0.39 0.18 -1.55
CA VAL A 122 1.09 1.16 -2.40
C VAL A 122 2.02 0.48 -3.40
N MET A 123 2.69 -0.61 -3.01
CA MET A 123 3.47 -1.43 -3.95
C MET A 123 2.58 -2.02 -5.06
N CYS A 124 1.41 -2.55 -4.72
CA CYS A 124 0.43 -3.03 -5.70
C CYS A 124 -0.09 -1.90 -6.59
N ALA A 125 -0.39 -0.72 -6.02
CA ALA A 125 -0.80 0.44 -6.78
C ALA A 125 0.27 0.88 -7.79
N GLY A 126 1.54 0.97 -7.36
CA GLY A 126 2.66 1.46 -8.17
C GLY A 126 2.94 0.64 -9.43
N VAL A 127 2.52 -0.63 -9.47
CA VAL A 127 2.64 -1.48 -10.66
C VAL A 127 1.80 -0.92 -11.82
N PHE A 128 0.58 -0.43 -11.56
CA PHE A 128 -0.35 -0.05 -12.61
C PHE A 128 0.09 1.15 -13.45
N PRO A 129 0.56 2.28 -12.87
CA PRO A 129 1.17 3.36 -13.64
C PRO A 129 2.36 2.90 -14.49
N ALA A 130 3.12 1.91 -14.02
CA ALA A 130 4.24 1.38 -14.76
C ALA A 130 3.82 0.52 -15.97
N ILE A 131 2.83 -0.37 -15.81
CA ILE A 131 2.46 -1.33 -16.85
C ILE A 131 1.39 -0.83 -17.82
N HIS A 132 0.61 0.19 -17.45
CA HIS A 132 -0.48 0.70 -18.29
C HIS A 132 -0.01 1.57 -19.46
N VAL A 133 1.27 1.95 -19.50
CA VAL A 133 1.83 2.75 -20.58
C VAL A 133 2.27 1.86 -21.73
N GLY A 134 2.06 2.31 -22.97
CA GLY A 134 2.43 1.53 -24.16
C GLY A 134 3.94 1.28 -24.31
N ARG A 135 4.80 2.10 -23.70
CA ARG A 135 6.26 1.99 -23.78
C ARG A 135 6.91 2.07 -22.41
N ILE A 136 6.81 0.99 -21.65
CA ILE A 136 7.33 0.91 -20.28
C ILE A 136 8.84 1.18 -20.19
N TRP A 137 9.62 0.81 -21.20
CA TRP A 137 11.09 0.97 -21.18
C TRP A 137 11.58 2.42 -21.22
N VAL A 138 10.72 3.39 -21.57
CA VAL A 138 11.05 4.83 -21.53
C VAL A 138 10.36 5.57 -20.38
N ILE A 139 9.75 4.84 -19.43
CA ILE A 139 9.04 5.46 -18.32
C ILE A 139 9.95 6.37 -17.47
N TYR A 140 11.27 6.15 -17.47
CA TYR A 140 12.21 6.98 -16.74
C TYR A 140 12.23 8.45 -17.20
N TRP A 141 11.71 8.79 -18.38
CA TRP A 141 11.54 10.18 -18.83
C TRP A 141 10.50 10.98 -18.03
N VAL A 142 9.68 10.33 -17.20
CA VAL A 142 8.79 11.05 -16.26
C VAL A 142 9.58 11.68 -15.11
N PHE A 143 10.78 11.19 -14.80
CA PHE A 143 11.59 11.74 -13.74
C PHE A 143 12.34 12.99 -14.22
N PRO A 144 12.43 14.05 -13.38
CA PRO A 144 13.14 15.28 -13.72
C PRO A 144 14.66 15.07 -13.57
N VAL A 145 15.25 14.30 -14.47
CA VAL A 145 16.70 13.99 -14.48
C VAL A 145 17.36 14.69 -15.68
N PRO A 146 18.48 15.42 -15.48
CA PRO A 146 19.25 16.01 -16.56
C PRO A 146 19.66 14.95 -17.59
N ASN A 147 19.40 15.22 -18.87
CA ASN A 147 19.74 14.35 -19.99
C ASN A 147 20.46 15.14 -21.09
N GLN A 148 21.06 14.42 -22.05
CA GLN A 148 21.81 15.00 -23.16
C GLN A 148 20.98 15.95 -24.05
N MET A 149 19.65 15.84 -24.01
CA MET A 149 18.73 16.63 -24.83
C MET A 149 18.17 17.84 -24.07
N ALA A 150 18.57 18.05 -22.80
CA ALA A 150 18.01 19.08 -21.91
C ALA A 150 16.47 19.06 -21.83
N MET A 151 15.85 17.88 -22.02
CA MET A 151 14.40 17.73 -21.96
C MET A 151 13.91 17.49 -20.54
N TRP A 152 12.75 18.06 -20.21
CA TRP A 152 12.12 17.98 -18.90
C TRP A 152 10.65 17.56 -19.02
N PRO A 153 10.07 16.91 -18.00
CA PRO A 153 8.65 16.61 -17.97
C PRO A 153 7.80 17.89 -17.85
N ASN A 154 6.54 17.83 -18.32
CA ASN A 154 5.58 18.91 -18.15
C ASN A 154 4.99 18.89 -16.72
N PHE A 155 5.34 19.88 -15.91
CA PHE A 155 4.91 20.00 -14.52
C PHE A 155 3.44 20.36 -14.30
N ASN A 156 2.67 20.62 -15.37
CA ASN A 156 1.22 20.87 -15.27
C ASN A 156 0.37 19.60 -15.41
N SER A 157 0.97 18.44 -15.65
CA SER A 157 0.24 17.19 -15.85
C SER A 157 -0.10 16.52 -14.50
N PRO A 158 -1.39 16.22 -14.22
CA PRO A 158 -1.77 15.47 -13.02
C PRO A 158 -1.13 14.07 -12.95
N LEU A 159 -0.90 13.43 -14.10
CA LEU A 159 -0.21 12.13 -14.14
C LEU A 159 1.24 12.22 -13.66
N LEU A 160 1.90 13.36 -13.86
CA LEU A 160 3.24 13.59 -13.30
C LEU A 160 3.15 13.81 -11.78
N TRP A 161 2.12 14.53 -11.31
CA TRP A 161 1.89 14.72 -9.88
C TRP A 161 1.68 13.39 -9.17
N ASP A 162 1.00 12.43 -9.81
CA ASP A 162 0.83 11.07 -9.27
C ASP A 162 2.19 10.37 -9.06
N VAL A 163 3.17 10.54 -9.96
CA VAL A 163 4.52 9.98 -9.78
C VAL A 163 5.14 10.51 -8.48
N PHE A 164 5.07 11.82 -8.24
CA PHE A 164 5.60 12.44 -7.02
C PHE A 164 4.79 12.07 -5.78
N ALA A 165 3.46 12.08 -5.87
CA ALA A 165 2.57 11.77 -4.76
C ALA A 165 2.77 10.32 -4.30
N VAL A 166 2.74 9.34 -5.21
CA VAL A 166 2.87 7.92 -4.86
C VAL A 166 4.29 7.59 -4.39
N SER A 167 5.33 8.15 -5.02
CA SER A 167 6.72 7.90 -4.59
C SER A 167 7.04 8.50 -3.22
N THR A 168 6.61 9.73 -2.96
CA THR A 168 6.80 10.34 -1.64
C THR A 168 5.94 9.66 -0.59
N TYR A 169 4.70 9.30 -0.93
CA TYR A 169 3.81 8.55 -0.06
C TYR A 169 4.43 7.21 0.35
N PHE A 170 4.91 6.42 -0.60
CA PHE A 170 5.62 5.18 -0.33
C PHE A 170 6.84 5.40 0.56
N THR A 171 7.69 6.37 0.22
CA THR A 171 8.93 6.65 0.95
C THR A 171 8.65 7.04 2.40
N VAL A 172 7.70 7.96 2.63
CA VAL A 172 7.34 8.41 3.97
C VAL A 172 6.68 7.29 4.75
N SER A 173 5.76 6.51 4.16
CA SER A 173 5.13 5.36 4.82
C SER A 173 6.16 4.29 5.19
N PHE A 174 7.14 4.02 4.34
CA PHE A 174 8.20 3.06 4.61
C PHE A 174 9.13 3.51 5.75
N LEU A 175 9.49 4.80 5.78
CA LEU A 175 10.34 5.36 6.84
C LEU A 175 9.61 5.52 8.19
N PHE A 176 8.29 5.71 8.16
CA PHE A 176 7.49 5.96 9.36
C PHE A 176 7.12 4.68 10.13
N TRP A 177 7.00 3.55 9.43
CA TRP A 177 6.50 2.28 9.96
C TRP A 177 7.37 1.70 11.10
#